data_AF-A0A6V7JNL1-F1
#
_entry.id   AF-A0A6V7JNL1-F1
#
_cell.length_a   1.000
_cell.length_b   1.000
_cell.length_c   1.000
_cell.angle_alpha   90.00
_cell.angle_beta   90.00
_cell.angle_gamma   90.00
#
_symmetry.space_group_name_H-M   'P 1'
#
loop_
_entity.id
_entity.type
_entity.pdbx_description
1 polymer ?
#
loop_
_entity_poly.entity_id
_entity_poly.type
_entity_poly.pdbx_seq_one_letter_code
_entity_poly.pdbx_strand_id
1 'polypeptide(L)'
;TFYHLDSLYIRDPDPRLTINLLWVAYLPFHVQETATWTVCFLLQLHGSIMVAIMYFVLDGFMIMLILHLCGQLEIVQISLASLRKTKDRNDTQLIVRKIVKRHEELRR
;
A
#
# COMPACT_ATOMS: atom_id res chain seq x y z
N THR A 1 6.21 -17.93 -8.67
CA THR A 1 7.39 -18.27 -9.48
C THR A 1 7.48 -19.76 -9.81
N PHE A 2 7.16 -20.68 -8.88
CA PHE A 2 7.23 -22.14 -9.10
C PHE A 2 6.44 -22.63 -10.34
N TYR A 3 5.19 -22.18 -10.51
CA TYR A 3 4.32 -22.56 -11.64
C TYR A 3 4.85 -22.24 -13.04
N HIS A 4 5.77 -21.27 -13.18
CA HIS A 4 6.36 -20.93 -14.48
C HIS A 4 7.31 -22.04 -14.97
N LEU A 5 8.06 -22.67 -14.06
CA LEU A 5 9.05 -23.70 -14.40
C LEU A 5 8.37 -25.04 -14.75
N ASP A 6 7.33 -25.43 -14.01
CA ASP A 6 6.58 -26.66 -14.31
C ASP A 6 5.85 -26.57 -15.65
N SER A 7 5.43 -25.36 -16.05
CA SER A 7 4.75 -25.15 -17.33
C SER A 7 5.65 -25.35 -18.55
N LEU A 8 6.97 -25.18 -18.40
CA LEU A 8 7.96 -25.41 -19.47
C LEU A 8 8.14 -26.90 -19.83
N TYR A 9 7.76 -27.81 -18.93
CA TYR A 9 7.88 -29.26 -19.14
C TYR A 9 6.60 -29.91 -19.70
N ILE A 10 5.54 -29.12 -19.92
CA ILE A 10 4.26 -29.64 -20.43
C ILE A 10 4.39 -29.87 -21.94
N ARG A 11 4.43 -31.15 -22.32
CA ARG A 11 4.65 -31.59 -23.70
C ARG A 11 3.47 -31.28 -24.63
N ASP A 12 2.25 -31.38 -24.10
CA ASP A 12 0.99 -31.13 -24.80
C ASP A 12 0.07 -30.27 -23.92
N PRO A 13 0.25 -28.94 -23.92
CA PRO A 13 -0.50 -28.06 -23.05
C PRO A 13 -1.95 -27.89 -23.53
N ASP A 14 -2.89 -27.90 -22.58
CA ASP A 14 -4.29 -27.56 -22.84
C ASP A 14 -4.36 -26.13 -23.44
N PRO A 15 -5.08 -25.91 -24.56
CA PRO A 15 -5.21 -24.60 -25.22
C PRO A 15 -5.77 -23.48 -24.32
N ARG A 16 -6.31 -23.83 -23.17
CA ARG A 16 -6.83 -22.92 -22.14
C ARG A 16 -5.77 -22.40 -21.17
N LEU A 17 -4.57 -22.99 -21.18
CA LEU A 17 -3.49 -22.68 -20.27
C LEU A 17 -2.59 -21.57 -20.83
N THR A 18 -2.41 -20.47 -20.09
CA THR A 18 -1.67 -19.29 -20.55
C THR A 18 -0.15 -19.39 -20.32
N ILE A 19 0.48 -20.48 -20.79
CA ILE A 19 1.93 -20.72 -20.59
C ILE A 19 2.80 -19.63 -21.22
N ASN A 20 2.37 -19.09 -22.38
CA ASN A 20 3.13 -18.09 -23.14
C ASN A 20 2.74 -16.63 -22.79
N LEU A 21 2.13 -16.39 -21.63
CA LEU A 21 1.76 -15.05 -21.18
C LEU A 21 2.54 -14.64 -19.92
N LEU A 22 2.35 -13.40 -19.47
CA LEU A 22 3.03 -12.84 -18.28
C LEU A 22 2.85 -13.73 -17.04
N TRP A 23 1.63 -14.22 -16.84
CA TRP A 23 1.24 -15.10 -15.74
C TRP A 23 0.59 -16.37 -16.28
N VAL A 24 1.01 -17.51 -15.72
CA VAL A 24 0.40 -18.80 -15.97
C VAL A 24 -0.92 -18.87 -15.20
N ALA A 25 -2.01 -19.01 -15.93
CA ALA A 25 -3.37 -19.13 -15.43
C ALA A 25 -4.20 -20.04 -16.35
N TYR A 26 -5.22 -20.68 -15.80
CA TYR A 26 -6.16 -21.48 -16.58
C TYR A 26 -7.39 -20.62 -16.91
N LEU A 27 -7.66 -20.42 -18.20
CA LEU A 27 -8.79 -19.61 -18.67
C LEU A 27 -9.95 -20.50 -19.16
N PRO A 28 -11.20 -20.04 -19.03
CA PRO A 28 -12.36 -20.82 -19.49
C PRO A 28 -12.49 -20.89 -21.03
N PHE A 29 -11.61 -20.24 -21.77
CA PHE A 29 -11.61 -20.14 -23.24
C PHE A 29 -10.22 -20.42 -23.82
N HIS A 30 -10.17 -20.74 -25.11
CA HIS A 30 -8.93 -21.08 -25.84
C HIS A 30 -8.09 -19.83 -26.10
N VAL A 31 -6.83 -19.85 -25.71
CA VAL A 31 -5.90 -18.70 -25.75
C VAL A 31 -4.92 -18.80 -26.93
N GLN A 32 -5.05 -19.85 -27.73
CA GLN A 32 -4.13 -20.16 -28.83
C GLN A 32 -4.33 -19.28 -30.07
N GLU A 33 -5.49 -18.61 -30.17
CA GLU A 33 -5.80 -17.61 -31.20
C GLU A 33 -5.03 -16.30 -30.96
N THR A 34 -4.43 -15.72 -32.00
CA THR A 34 -3.58 -14.51 -31.90
C THR A 34 -4.30 -13.33 -31.26
N ALA A 35 -5.60 -13.16 -31.55
CA ALA A 35 -6.43 -12.10 -30.98
C ALA A 35 -6.63 -12.27 -29.47
N THR A 36 -7.03 -13.47 -29.03
CA THR A 36 -7.23 -13.79 -27.61
C THR A 36 -5.92 -13.70 -26.84
N TRP A 37 -4.82 -14.18 -27.41
CA TRP A 37 -3.49 -14.06 -26.82
C TRP A 37 -3.12 -12.60 -26.54
N THR A 38 -3.30 -11.72 -27.53
CA THR A 38 -2.96 -10.29 -27.41
C THR A 38 -3.81 -9.60 -26.34
N VAL A 39 -5.12 -9.86 -26.34
CA VAL A 39 -6.04 -9.28 -25.34
C VAL A 39 -5.67 -9.75 -23.93
N CYS A 40 -5.43 -11.06 -23.75
CA CYS A 40 -5.04 -11.60 -22.46
C CYS A 40 -3.68 -11.06 -21.99
N PHE A 41 -2.71 -10.90 -22.88
CA PHE A 41 -1.42 -10.31 -22.55
C PHE A 41 -1.57 -8.86 -22.07
N LEU A 42 -2.33 -8.04 -22.79
CA LEU A 42 -2.58 -6.65 -22.40
C LEU A 42 -3.33 -6.56 -21.07
N LEU A 43 -4.32 -7.43 -20.85
CA LEU A 43 -5.08 -7.47 -19.60
C LEU A 43 -4.18 -7.86 -18.41
N GLN A 44 -3.33 -8.88 -18.59
CA GLN A 44 -2.38 -9.30 -17.57
C GLN A 44 -1.35 -8.21 -17.25
N LEU A 45 -0.81 -7.56 -18.29
CA LEU A 45 0.12 -6.45 -18.13
C LEU A 45 -0.54 -5.27 -17.39
N HIS A 46 -1.75 -4.91 -17.79
CA HIS A 46 -2.51 -3.84 -17.14
C HIS A 46 -2.81 -4.17 -15.67
N GLY A 47 -3.27 -5.39 -15.40
CA GLY A 47 -3.51 -5.86 -14.04
C GLY A 47 -2.25 -5.79 -13.17
N SER A 48 -1.10 -6.22 -13.69
CA SER A 48 0.17 -6.13 -12.97
C SER A 48 0.59 -4.70 -12.67
N ILE A 49 0.44 -3.79 -13.62
CA ILE A 49 0.74 -2.36 -13.43
C ILE A 49 -0.17 -1.80 -12.33
N MET A 50 -1.47 -2.10 -12.38
CA MET A 50 -2.42 -1.63 -11.37
C MET A 50 -2.09 -2.15 -9.98
N VAL A 51 -1.79 -3.44 -9.85
CA VAL A 51 -1.38 -4.04 -8.58
C VAL A 51 -0.09 -3.40 -8.06
N ALA A 52 0.92 -3.21 -8.92
CA ALA A 52 2.17 -2.57 -8.55
C ALA A 52 1.97 -1.13 -8.06
N ILE A 53 1.13 -0.35 -8.75
CA ILE A 53 0.78 1.01 -8.34
C ILE A 53 0.05 0.99 -6.98
N MET A 54 -0.91 0.10 -6.78
CA MET A 54 -1.63 -0.02 -5.51
C MET A 54 -0.66 -0.31 -4.36
N TYR A 55 0.24 -1.28 -4.52
CA TYR A 55 1.26 -1.56 -3.50
C TYR A 55 2.16 -0.36 -3.26
N PHE A 56 2.64 0.30 -4.31
CA PHE A 56 3.48 1.49 -4.18
C PHE A 56 2.76 2.63 -3.42
N VAL A 57 1.49 2.88 -3.73
CA VAL A 57 0.68 3.90 -3.04
C VAL A 57 0.44 3.53 -1.58
N LEU A 58 0.11 2.28 -1.30
CA LEU A 58 -0.09 1.81 0.07
C LEU A 58 1.20 1.90 0.88
N ASP A 59 2.33 1.45 0.34
CA ASP A 59 3.62 1.53 1.00
C ASP A 59 4.04 2.99 1.25
N GLY A 60 3.89 3.86 0.24
CA GLY A 60 4.16 5.28 0.38
C GLY A 60 3.26 5.97 1.41
N PHE A 61 1.97 5.63 1.42
CA PHE A 61 1.01 6.13 2.40
C PHE A 61 1.36 5.67 3.81
N MET A 62 1.73 4.40 3.99
CA MET A 62 2.14 3.86 5.30
C MET A 62 3.42 4.54 5.81
N ILE A 63 4.42 4.75 4.94
CA ILE A 63 5.63 5.48 5.30
C ILE A 63 5.30 6.92 5.70
N MET A 64 4.44 7.61 4.93
CA MET A 64 3.99 8.96 5.25
C MET A 64 3.29 9.00 6.62
N LEU A 65 2.36 8.08 6.89
CA LEU A 65 1.67 7.99 8.18
C LEU A 65 2.64 7.77 9.33
N ILE A 66 3.62 6.87 9.17
CA ILE A 66 4.64 6.60 10.19
C ILE A 66 5.47 7.87 10.44
N LEU A 67 5.95 8.54 9.39
CA LEU A 67 6.73 9.77 9.54
C LEU A 67 5.93 10.88 10.20
N HIS A 68 4.67 11.09 9.79
CA HIS A 68 3.79 12.06 10.41
C HIS A 68 3.53 11.72 11.87
N LEU A 69 3.23 10.46 12.20
CA LEU A 69 2.99 10.03 13.58
C LEU A 69 4.24 10.25 14.45
N CYS A 70 5.42 9.86 13.98
CA CYS A 70 6.68 10.12 14.67
C CYS A 70 6.91 11.62 14.91
N GLY A 71 6.67 12.47 13.90
CA GLY A 71 6.79 13.92 14.03
C GLY A 71 5.78 14.52 15.03
N GLN A 72 4.53 14.07 15.00
CA GLN A 72 3.52 14.49 15.98
C GLN A 72 3.90 14.05 17.41
N LEU A 73 4.41 12.83 17.57
CA LEU A 73 4.88 12.32 18.86
C LEU A 73 6.07 13.11 19.38
N GLU A 74 7.02 13.49 18.52
CA GLU A 74 8.15 14.33 18.90
C GLU A 74 7.70 15.71 19.40
N ILE A 75 6.76 16.35 18.69
CA ILE A 75 6.19 17.63 19.12
C ILE A 75 5.51 17.51 20.49
N VAL A 76 4.75 16.44 20.71
CA VAL A 76 4.12 16.15 22.00
C VAL A 76 5.18 15.93 23.09
N GLN A 77 6.25 15.19 22.80
CA GLN A 77 7.36 14.98 23.73
C GLN A 77 8.05 16.30 24.11
N ILE A 78 8.31 17.17 23.14
CA ILE A 78 8.89 18.50 23.39
C ILE A 78 7.96 19.34 24.25
N SER A 79 6.66 19.33 23.93
CA SER A 79 5.64 20.04 24.72
C SER A 79 5.61 19.54 26.16
N LEU A 80 5.63 18.22 26.38
CA LEU A 80 5.65 17.61 27.70
C LEU A 80 6.96 17.87 28.47
N ALA A 81 8.10 17.87 27.78
CA ALA A 81 9.39 18.21 28.38
C ALA A 81 9.46 19.68 28.80
N SER A 82 8.87 20.58 28.02
CA SER A 82 8.68 21.99 28.36
C SER A 82 7.80 22.13 29.61
N LEU A 83 6.66 21.43 29.66
CA LEU A 83 5.77 21.39 30.83
C LEU A 83 6.47 20.96 32.13
N ARG A 84 7.35 19.97 32.05
CA ARG A 84 8.11 19.50 33.21
C ARG A 84 9.11 20.55 33.72
N LYS A 85 9.64 21.39 32.83
CA LYS A 85 10.59 22.47 33.19
C LYS A 85 9.88 23.69 33.78
N THR A 86 8.62 23.95 33.41
CA THR A 86 7.86 25.08 33.97
C THR A 86 7.38 24.77 35.38
N LYS A 87 7.78 25.60 36.37
CA LYS A 87 7.31 25.50 37.76
C LYS A 87 5.97 26.22 37.99
N ASP A 88 5.48 26.93 36.98
CA ASP A 88 4.24 27.70 37.02
C ASP A 88 3.05 26.89 36.53
N ARG A 89 2.07 26.70 37.42
CA ARG A 89 0.85 25.91 37.14
C ARG A 89 -0.01 26.54 36.04
N ASN A 90 0.05 27.86 35.86
CA ASN A 90 -0.74 28.56 34.84
C ASN A 90 -0.26 28.24 33.43
N ASP A 91 1.05 28.23 33.19
CA ASP A 91 1.62 27.92 31.88
C ASP A 91 1.37 26.45 31.49
N THR A 92 1.42 25.54 32.48
CA THR A 92 1.04 24.14 32.29
C THR A 92 -0.43 23.97 31.90
N GLN A 93 -1.34 24.66 32.60
CA GLN A 93 -2.76 24.67 32.24
C GLN A 93 -3.00 25.23 30.84
N LEU A 94 -2.22 26.23 30.41
CA LEU A 94 -2.39 26.86 29.10
C LEU A 94 -2.02 25.92 27.94
N ILE A 95 -0.91 25.19 28.07
CA ILE A 95 -0.45 24.21 27.07
C ILE A 95 -1.41 23.02 26.98
N VAL A 96 -1.84 22.48 28.13
CA VAL A 96 -2.84 21.40 28.16
C VAL A 96 -4.17 21.86 27.56
N ARG A 97 -4.64 23.06 27.89
CA ARG A 97 -5.85 23.64 27.27
C ARG A 97 -5.71 23.79 25.76
N LYS A 98 -4.53 24.20 25.24
CA LYS A 98 -4.30 24.28 23.79
C LYS A 98 -4.40 22.90 23.13
N ILE A 99 -3.80 21.86 23.73
CA ILE A 99 -3.88 20.50 23.21
C ILE A 99 -5.33 20.00 23.22
N VAL A 100 -6.04 20.16 24.34
CA VAL A 100 -7.44 19.76 24.49
C VAL A 100 -8.34 20.48 23.48
N LYS A 101 -8.18 21.79 23.33
CA LYS A 101 -8.99 22.58 22.39
C LYS A 101 -8.72 22.19 20.93
N ARG A 102 -7.46 21.96 20.57
CA ARG A 102 -7.07 21.44 19.23
C ARG A 102 -7.72 20.08 18.97
N HIS A 103 -7.74 19.21 19.98
CA HIS A 103 -8.32 17.88 19.88
C HIS A 103 -9.87 17.89 19.85
N GLU A 104 -10.49 18.91 20.45
CA GLU A 104 -11.94 19.14 20.44
C GLU A 104 -12.42 19.74 19.10
N GLU A 105 -11.65 20.67 18.53
CA GLU A 105 -11.90 21.25 17.20
C GLU A 105 -11.73 20.22 16.08
N LEU A 106 -10.78 19.29 16.21
CA LEU A 106 -10.60 18.17 15.27
C LEU A 106 -11.66 17.06 15.42
N ARG A 107 -12.40 17.03 16.54
CA ARG A 107 -13.48 16.05 16.80
C ARG A 107 -14.86 16.57 16.38
N ARG A 108 -14.98 17.84 15.99
CA ARG A 108 -16.23 18.49 15.57
C ARG A 108 -16.31 18.55 14.05
#